data_AF-Q7AP78-F1
#
_entry.id   AF-Q7AP78-F1
#
_cell.length_a   1.000
_cell.length_b   1.000
_cell.length_c   1.000
_cell.angle_alpha   90.00
_cell.angle_beta   90.00
_cell.angle_gamma   90.00
#
_symmetry.space_group_name_H-M   'P 1'
#
loop_
_entity.id
_entity.type
_entity.pdbx_description
1 polymer ?
#
loop_
_entity_poly.entity_id
_entity_poly.type
_entity_poly.pdbx_seq_one_letter_code
_entity_poly.pdbx_strand_id
1 'polypeptide(L)'
;MKKKLWMTFGPLLVAFAVFLFVLFGPSSLFSKVSSDTVEKSATSMNESVIQGLDIQKKALQEGNYLPIYGSSELSRVDPFHPSVVSKKYNQGYTPFLLGRPGTQSLSHFLDVNALGDDLKGKKVAVVLSPQWFQPKGVSDPSFGANFSPLHAYKFALEDTKNTPERRYAAKRLLSFQVVQSDSTLKKLLENIVAKGPKKPHDPKLLNITGNVELKILERKDDLESKYIIGSKQDRVSKGLKELPETLDYQQLDELAKETGERSTGNNPFQVKEHYYQKKIKPIEGKLKNSRKDLRYDQSPEFADLQLLMDAFKKAGADVIFINPPINGKWIDYIGMDKQGLDDYYAKTKEQIESQGFRYYSLEEYQNDAFFLEDPIHLSWRGWVKIDQVLADFVKEPIQTNYKPTPKEYYFKEHPENGPKKDRK
;
A
#
# COMPACT_ATOMS: atom_id res chain seq x y z
N MET A 1 0.34 52.70 30.72
CA MET A 1 1.24 51.84 29.88
C MET A 1 0.77 50.38 29.80
N LYS A 2 0.51 49.68 30.91
CA LYS A 2 0.05 48.26 30.92
C LYS A 2 -1.21 47.98 30.06
N LYS A 3 -2.23 48.85 30.10
CA LYS A 3 -3.48 48.69 29.33
C LYS A 3 -3.27 48.83 27.81
N LYS A 4 -2.41 49.76 27.37
CA LYS A 4 -2.00 49.91 25.97
C LYS A 4 -1.16 48.72 25.50
N LEU A 5 -0.21 48.26 26.31
CA LEU A 5 0.61 47.07 25.99
C LEU A 5 -0.24 45.80 25.81
N TRP A 6 -1.22 45.58 26.70
CA TRP A 6 -2.15 44.46 26.59
C TRP A 6 -3.10 44.58 25.39
N MET A 7 -3.58 45.77 25.04
CA MET A 7 -4.39 45.94 23.84
C MET A 7 -3.60 45.68 22.54
N THR A 8 -2.29 45.92 22.55
CA THR A 8 -1.43 45.68 21.38
C THR A 8 -0.92 44.24 21.31
N PHE A 9 -0.47 43.65 22.41
CA PHE A 9 0.15 42.32 22.42
C PHE A 9 -0.74 41.21 23.02
N GLY A 10 -1.79 41.56 23.76
CA GLY A 10 -2.73 40.60 24.34
C GLY A 10 -3.43 39.74 23.29
N PRO A 11 -3.98 40.30 22.20
CA PRO A 11 -4.54 39.51 21.11
C PRO A 11 -3.52 38.54 20.48
N LEU A 12 -2.25 38.97 20.34
CA LEU A 12 -1.18 38.14 19.80
C LEU A 12 -0.82 36.99 20.74
N LEU A 13 -0.73 37.24 22.05
CA LEU A 13 -0.50 36.22 23.07
C LEU A 13 -1.66 35.21 23.14
N VAL A 14 -2.90 35.70 23.04
CA VAL A 14 -4.09 34.83 22.99
C VAL A 14 -4.07 33.98 21.72
N ALA A 15 -3.80 34.56 20.56
CA ALA A 15 -3.68 33.81 19.30
C ALA A 15 -2.57 32.75 19.36
N PHE A 16 -1.42 33.09 19.94
CA PHE A 16 -0.32 32.15 20.14
C PHE A 16 -0.70 31.03 21.12
N ALA A 17 -1.38 31.35 22.22
CA ALA A 17 -1.86 30.35 23.17
C ALA A 17 -2.92 29.42 22.54
N VAL A 18 -3.84 29.96 21.74
CA VAL A 18 -4.81 29.16 20.97
C VAL A 18 -4.10 28.27 19.96
N PHE A 19 -3.10 28.79 19.24
CA PHE A 19 -2.31 28.00 18.29
C PHE A 19 -1.58 26.85 18.99
N LEU A 20 -0.91 27.11 20.12
CA LEU A 20 -0.29 26.06 20.93
C LEU A 20 -1.32 25.07 21.49
N PHE A 21 -2.50 25.53 21.88
CA PHE A 21 -3.58 24.65 22.32
C PHE A 21 -4.12 23.77 21.18
N VAL A 22 -4.22 24.30 19.96
CA VAL A 22 -4.62 23.52 18.78
C VAL A 22 -3.54 22.49 18.44
N LEU A 23 -2.24 22.81 18.56
CA LEU A 23 -1.16 21.85 18.29
C LEU A 23 -1.00 20.80 19.40
N PHE A 24 -0.97 21.22 20.66
CA PHE A 24 -0.56 20.42 21.81
C PHE A 24 -1.68 20.10 22.80
N GLY A 25 -2.89 20.59 22.58
CA GLY A 25 -4.05 20.24 23.41
C GLY A 25 -4.44 18.76 23.27
N PRO A 26 -5.33 18.22 24.15
CA PRO A 26 -5.70 16.81 24.12
C PRO A 26 -6.28 16.38 22.76
N SER A 27 -5.69 15.38 22.09
CA SER A 27 -6.16 14.90 20.78
C SER A 27 -7.61 14.41 20.81
N SER A 28 -8.13 13.93 21.94
CA SER A 28 -9.55 13.56 22.12
C SER A 28 -10.55 14.70 21.87
N LEU A 29 -10.12 15.96 21.98
CA LEU A 29 -10.94 17.13 21.65
C LEU A 29 -11.04 17.37 20.14
N PHE A 30 -10.14 16.78 19.35
CA PHE A 30 -9.98 17.07 17.92
C PHE A 30 -10.23 15.82 17.05
N SER A 31 -9.76 14.65 17.45
CA SER A 31 -10.00 13.38 16.76
C SER A 31 -11.43 12.89 17.01
N LYS A 32 -12.30 13.11 16.02
CA LYS A 32 -13.66 12.55 15.95
C LYS A 32 -13.91 12.04 14.55
N VAL A 33 -13.17 11.00 14.14
CA VAL A 33 -13.50 10.26 12.92
C VAL A 33 -14.86 9.60 13.13
N SER A 34 -15.82 9.94 12.26
CA SER A 34 -17.16 9.35 12.28
C SER A 34 -17.21 8.06 11.47
N SER A 35 -18.16 7.16 11.78
CA SER A 35 -18.35 5.93 10.99
C SER A 35 -18.73 6.22 9.52
N ASP A 36 -19.43 7.33 9.25
CA ASP A 36 -19.70 7.81 7.88
C ASP A 36 -18.39 8.20 7.17
N THR A 37 -17.47 8.87 7.88
CA THR A 37 -16.14 9.16 7.35
C THR A 37 -15.39 7.87 7.01
N VAL A 38 -15.46 6.85 7.87
CA VAL A 38 -14.84 5.54 7.63
C VAL A 38 -15.46 4.86 6.40
N GLU A 39 -16.79 4.80 6.28
CA GLU A 39 -17.48 4.17 5.15
C GLU A 39 -17.12 4.85 3.82
N LYS A 40 -17.08 6.19 3.80
CA LYS A 40 -16.65 6.96 2.62
C LYS A 40 -15.19 6.71 2.29
N SER A 41 -14.35 6.51 3.31
CA SER A 41 -12.91 6.26 3.17
C SER A 41 -12.61 4.88 2.62
N ALA A 42 -13.43 3.88 2.93
CA ALA A 42 -13.22 2.48 2.56
C ALA A 42 -12.96 2.28 1.05
N THR A 43 -13.51 3.14 0.19
CA THR A 43 -13.29 3.10 -1.27
C THR A 43 -12.62 4.35 -1.85
N SER A 44 -12.22 5.32 -1.00
CA SER A 44 -11.69 6.61 -1.46
C SER A 44 -10.31 6.46 -2.09
N MET A 45 -9.44 5.64 -1.47
CA MET A 45 -8.00 5.61 -1.77
C MET A 45 -7.40 7.02 -1.67
N ASN A 46 -7.88 7.82 -0.71
CA ASN A 46 -7.45 9.20 -0.51
C ASN A 46 -6.07 9.23 0.20
N GLU A 47 -5.27 10.25 -0.11
CA GLU A 47 -3.96 10.46 0.49
C GLU A 47 -4.00 10.56 2.01
N SER A 48 -4.90 11.38 2.55
CA SER A 48 -5.02 11.59 3.99
C SER A 48 -5.48 10.33 4.73
N VAL A 49 -6.08 9.35 4.03
CA VAL A 49 -6.39 8.03 4.61
C VAL A 49 -5.15 7.15 4.63
N ILE A 50 -4.48 7.02 3.48
CA ILE A 50 -3.36 6.07 3.29
C ILE A 50 -2.09 6.53 3.97
N GLN A 51 -1.85 7.84 4.06
CA GLN A 51 -0.69 8.43 4.74
C GLN A 51 -1.00 8.83 6.19
N GLY A 52 -2.28 8.83 6.58
CA GLY A 52 -2.75 9.05 7.95
C GLY A 52 -2.90 7.77 8.75
N LEU A 53 -3.38 7.86 9.99
CA LEU A 53 -3.63 6.72 10.87
C LEU A 53 -5.02 6.76 11.49
N ASP A 54 -5.56 7.94 11.79
CA ASP A 54 -6.82 8.09 12.54
C ASP A 54 -8.00 7.35 11.92
N ILE A 55 -8.20 7.49 10.61
CA ILE A 55 -9.30 6.81 9.90
C ILE A 55 -9.07 5.30 9.84
N GLN A 56 -7.83 4.88 9.60
CA GLN A 56 -7.47 3.46 9.52
C GLN A 56 -7.70 2.77 10.86
N LYS A 57 -7.25 3.37 11.96
CA LYS A 57 -7.48 2.88 13.32
C LYS A 57 -8.96 2.81 13.65
N LYS A 58 -9.72 3.83 13.27
CA LYS A 58 -11.18 3.82 13.46
C LYS A 58 -11.83 2.66 12.69
N ALA A 59 -11.43 2.43 11.44
CA ALA A 59 -11.91 1.29 10.64
C ALA A 59 -11.61 -0.06 11.31
N LEU A 60 -10.38 -0.23 11.84
CA LEU A 60 -9.95 -1.44 12.53
C LEU A 60 -10.69 -1.66 13.86
N GLN A 61 -11.15 -0.60 14.53
CA GLN A 61 -11.88 -0.66 15.80
C GLN A 61 -13.40 -0.87 15.61
N GLU A 62 -14.02 -0.24 14.61
CA GLU A 62 -15.49 -0.15 14.50
C GLU A 62 -16.19 -1.37 13.88
N GLY A 63 -15.48 -2.27 13.19
CA GLY A 63 -16.18 -3.42 12.61
C GLY A 63 -15.38 -4.32 11.69
N ASN A 64 -16.10 -4.92 10.74
CA ASN A 64 -15.61 -5.97 9.83
C ASN A 64 -14.93 -5.37 8.58
N TYR A 65 -14.21 -4.26 8.75
CA TYR A 65 -13.39 -3.73 7.65
C TYR A 65 -12.21 -4.67 7.40
N LEU A 66 -12.02 -5.05 6.14
CA LEU A 66 -10.87 -5.83 5.68
C LEU A 66 -9.90 -4.87 4.98
N PRO A 67 -8.76 -4.50 5.61
CA PRO A 67 -7.71 -3.77 4.93
C PRO A 67 -7.23 -4.57 3.71
N ILE A 68 -7.29 -3.93 2.53
CA ILE A 68 -6.75 -4.47 1.28
C ILE A 68 -5.65 -3.54 0.80
N TYR A 69 -4.41 -3.96 0.99
CA TYR A 69 -3.24 -3.27 0.49
C TYR A 69 -3.03 -3.56 -0.99
N GLY A 70 -2.65 -2.54 -1.76
CA GLY A 70 -2.45 -2.66 -3.20
C GLY A 70 -1.93 -1.36 -3.79
N SER A 71 -2.18 -1.10 -5.07
CA SER A 71 -1.78 0.10 -5.81
C SER A 71 -2.93 0.66 -6.65
N SER A 72 -2.76 0.83 -7.96
CA SER A 72 -3.76 1.38 -8.88
C SER A 72 -4.88 0.41 -9.25
N GLU A 73 -4.67 -0.89 -9.10
CA GLU A 73 -5.66 -1.94 -9.36
C GLU A 73 -6.91 -1.77 -8.50
N LEU A 74 -6.76 -1.41 -7.22
CA LEU A 74 -7.89 -1.19 -6.31
C LEU A 74 -8.82 -0.04 -6.76
N SER A 75 -8.38 0.82 -7.68
CA SER A 75 -9.22 1.91 -8.21
C SER A 75 -10.19 1.47 -9.30
N ARG A 76 -10.06 0.24 -9.80
CA ARG A 76 -10.84 -0.33 -10.92
C ARG A 76 -12.14 -0.92 -10.43
N VAL A 77 -12.97 -0.05 -9.85
CA VAL A 77 -14.30 -0.38 -9.36
C VAL A 77 -15.26 -0.55 -10.54
N ASP A 78 -15.40 -1.79 -10.97
CA ASP A 78 -16.47 -2.30 -11.84
C ASP A 78 -17.50 -3.08 -10.98
N PRO A 79 -18.62 -3.60 -11.55
CA PRO A 79 -19.64 -4.32 -10.78
C PRO A 79 -19.12 -5.53 -10.00
N PHE A 80 -18.04 -6.15 -10.43
CA PHE A 80 -17.51 -7.38 -9.85
C PHE A 80 -16.45 -7.12 -8.77
N HIS A 81 -16.02 -5.87 -8.63
CA HIS A 81 -15.03 -5.46 -7.63
C HIS A 81 -15.49 -5.86 -6.20
N PRO A 82 -14.58 -6.32 -5.30
CA PRO A 82 -14.96 -6.81 -3.97
C PRO A 82 -15.79 -5.83 -3.13
N SER A 83 -15.52 -4.51 -3.25
CA SER A 83 -16.33 -3.48 -2.56
C SER A 83 -17.80 -3.43 -3.01
N VAL A 84 -18.10 -3.91 -4.21
CA VAL A 84 -19.46 -3.99 -4.76
C VAL A 84 -20.10 -5.32 -4.38
N VAL A 85 -19.43 -6.43 -4.67
CA VAL A 85 -19.94 -7.78 -4.45
C VAL A 85 -20.18 -8.03 -2.96
N SER A 86 -19.23 -7.69 -2.09
CA SER A 86 -19.41 -7.82 -0.65
C SER A 86 -20.60 -6.99 -0.12
N LYS A 87 -20.81 -5.78 -0.66
CA LYS A 87 -21.95 -4.91 -0.28
C LYS A 87 -23.28 -5.43 -0.81
N LYS A 88 -23.34 -5.93 -2.05
CA LYS A 88 -24.56 -6.48 -2.67
C LYS A 88 -25.06 -7.71 -1.91
N TYR A 89 -24.15 -8.59 -1.51
CA TYR A 89 -24.50 -9.88 -0.93
C TYR A 89 -24.28 -9.97 0.59
N ASN A 90 -23.91 -8.86 1.24
CA ASN A 90 -23.65 -8.78 2.67
C ASN A 90 -22.73 -9.91 3.17
N GLN A 91 -21.54 -10.05 2.56
CA GLN A 91 -20.61 -11.15 2.84
C GLN A 91 -19.98 -11.09 4.25
N GLY A 92 -20.39 -10.14 5.09
CA GLY A 92 -19.95 -10.01 6.47
C GLY A 92 -18.65 -9.23 6.65
N TYR A 93 -18.10 -8.63 5.59
CA TYR A 93 -16.91 -7.76 5.65
C TYR A 93 -17.02 -6.59 4.68
N THR A 94 -16.29 -5.50 4.93
CA THR A 94 -16.22 -4.36 4.01
C THR A 94 -14.77 -4.13 3.58
N PRO A 95 -14.43 -4.25 2.29
CA PRO A 95 -13.10 -3.89 1.81
C PRO A 95 -12.73 -2.45 2.15
N PHE A 96 -11.56 -2.26 2.75
CA PHE A 96 -10.96 -0.95 3.05
C PHE A 96 -9.68 -0.80 2.23
N LEU A 97 -9.76 -0.03 1.14
CA LEU A 97 -8.73 0.00 0.08
C LEU A 97 -7.55 0.91 0.48
N LEU A 98 -6.41 0.29 0.76
CA LEU A 98 -5.15 0.93 1.16
C LEU A 98 -4.11 0.83 0.03
N GLY A 99 -4.26 1.69 -0.96
CA GLY A 99 -3.36 1.73 -2.10
C GLY A 99 -3.68 2.87 -3.05
N ARG A 100 -2.66 3.34 -3.76
CA ARG A 100 -2.75 4.37 -4.82
C ARG A 100 -1.69 4.10 -5.87
N PRO A 101 -1.80 4.66 -7.09
CA PRO A 101 -0.76 4.52 -8.11
C PRO A 101 0.64 4.81 -7.55
N GLY A 102 1.53 3.81 -7.60
CA GLY A 102 2.91 3.92 -7.13
C GLY A 102 3.16 3.51 -5.68
N THR A 103 2.12 3.19 -4.90
CA THR A 103 2.30 2.46 -3.63
C THR A 103 2.82 1.05 -3.92
N GLN A 104 3.81 0.62 -3.14
CA GLN A 104 4.48 -0.69 -3.20
C GLN A 104 4.82 -1.16 -1.77
N SER A 105 5.60 -2.22 -1.60
CA SER A 105 5.81 -2.85 -0.30
C SER A 105 6.44 -1.92 0.74
N LEU A 106 7.37 -1.04 0.33
CA LEU A 106 8.05 -0.14 1.29
C LEU A 106 7.11 0.92 1.90
N SER A 107 6.17 1.47 1.11
CA SER A 107 5.17 2.40 1.65
C SER A 107 4.18 1.68 2.56
N HIS A 108 3.76 0.47 2.18
CA HIS A 108 2.86 -0.36 2.97
C HIS A 108 3.53 -0.82 4.28
N PHE A 109 4.83 -1.12 4.24
CA PHE A 109 5.63 -1.44 5.42
C PHE A 109 5.57 -0.33 6.47
N LEU A 110 5.75 0.93 6.05
CA LEU A 110 5.69 2.07 6.97
C LEU A 110 4.31 2.19 7.62
N ASP A 111 3.25 2.02 6.85
CA ASP A 111 1.87 2.07 7.36
C ASP A 111 1.60 0.95 8.37
N VAL A 112 1.88 -0.30 8.00
CA VAL A 112 1.70 -1.48 8.88
C VAL A 112 2.54 -1.34 10.16
N ASN A 113 3.79 -0.88 10.04
CA ASN A 113 4.65 -0.62 11.19
C ASN A 113 4.08 0.48 12.11
N ALA A 114 3.48 1.52 11.53
CA ALA A 114 2.90 2.63 12.25
C ALA A 114 1.55 2.29 12.93
N LEU A 115 0.77 1.37 12.35
CA LEU A 115 -0.44 0.81 12.94
C LEU A 115 -0.11 -0.15 14.09
N GLY A 116 0.89 -1.02 13.92
CA GLY A 116 1.36 -1.93 14.96
C GLY A 116 0.24 -2.77 15.57
N ASP A 117 0.05 -2.68 16.89
CA ASP A 117 -0.93 -3.48 17.64
C ASP A 117 -2.40 -3.24 17.22
N ASP A 118 -2.72 -2.16 16.51
CA ASP A 118 -4.06 -1.93 15.95
C ASP A 118 -4.45 -3.04 14.93
N LEU A 119 -3.47 -3.74 14.34
CA LEU A 119 -3.66 -4.86 13.43
C LEU A 119 -3.67 -6.24 14.11
N LYS A 120 -3.51 -6.31 15.44
CA LYS A 120 -3.41 -7.58 16.16
C LYS A 120 -4.69 -8.40 16.03
N GLY A 121 -4.56 -9.61 15.48
CA GLY A 121 -5.67 -10.52 15.21
C GLY A 121 -6.60 -10.05 14.08
N LYS A 122 -6.21 -9.02 13.33
CA LYS A 122 -6.99 -8.53 12.18
C LYS A 122 -6.59 -9.30 10.92
N LYS A 123 -7.57 -9.58 10.08
CA LYS A 123 -7.34 -10.12 8.73
C LYS A 123 -6.97 -9.00 7.79
N VAL A 124 -6.03 -9.25 6.88
CA VAL A 124 -5.51 -8.29 5.90
C VAL A 124 -5.28 -9.01 4.57
N ALA A 125 -5.60 -8.34 3.46
CA ALA A 125 -5.24 -8.80 2.12
C ALA A 125 -4.18 -7.87 1.51
N VAL A 126 -3.27 -8.42 0.72
CA VAL A 126 -2.24 -7.66 -0.02
C VAL A 126 -2.23 -8.12 -1.47
N VAL A 127 -2.53 -7.22 -2.40
CA VAL A 127 -2.48 -7.47 -3.84
C VAL A 127 -1.08 -7.11 -4.36
N LEU A 128 -0.26 -8.12 -4.66
CA LEU A 128 1.12 -7.98 -5.11
C LEU A 128 1.18 -7.86 -6.63
N SER A 129 1.27 -6.64 -7.14
CA SER A 129 1.39 -6.46 -8.58
C SER A 129 2.79 -6.85 -9.10
N PRO A 130 2.92 -7.71 -10.13
CA PRO A 130 4.22 -8.11 -10.68
C PRO A 130 5.13 -6.95 -11.07
N GLN A 131 4.55 -5.87 -11.61
CA GLN A 131 5.30 -4.69 -12.03
C GLN A 131 6.06 -3.96 -10.89
N TRP A 132 5.72 -4.18 -9.62
CA TRP A 132 6.47 -3.59 -8.50
C TRP A 132 7.91 -4.11 -8.52
N PHE A 133 8.09 -5.36 -8.96
CA PHE A 133 9.35 -6.08 -8.99
C PHE A 133 10.17 -5.80 -10.26
N GLN A 134 10.00 -4.63 -10.88
CA GLN A 134 10.91 -4.17 -11.91
C GLN A 134 12.36 -4.08 -11.37
N PRO A 135 13.40 -4.17 -12.22
CA PRO A 135 14.79 -4.28 -11.76
C PRO A 135 15.31 -3.14 -10.88
N LYS A 136 14.69 -1.96 -10.98
CA LYS A 136 15.04 -0.78 -10.17
C LYS A 136 14.19 -0.63 -8.90
N GLY A 137 13.19 -1.48 -8.69
CA GLY A 137 12.18 -1.36 -7.64
C GLY A 137 11.34 -0.08 -7.78
N VAL A 138 10.76 0.37 -6.66
CA VAL A 138 10.03 1.65 -6.61
C VAL A 138 10.94 2.85 -6.95
N SER A 139 10.42 3.77 -7.76
CA SER A 139 11.14 4.99 -8.16
C SER A 139 11.05 6.10 -7.11
N ASP A 140 12.01 7.03 -7.11
CA ASP A 140 11.98 8.22 -6.24
C ASP A 140 10.66 9.01 -6.32
N PRO A 141 10.13 9.36 -7.51
CA PRO A 141 8.85 10.05 -7.61
C PRO A 141 7.67 9.23 -7.08
N SER A 142 7.63 7.92 -7.37
CA SER A 142 6.54 7.04 -6.92
C SER A 142 6.54 6.87 -5.40
N PHE A 143 7.71 6.66 -4.80
CA PHE A 143 7.85 6.57 -3.36
C PHE A 143 7.53 7.92 -2.71
N GLY A 144 8.10 9.02 -3.22
CA GLY A 144 7.86 10.37 -2.70
C GLY A 144 6.40 10.79 -2.72
N ALA A 145 5.65 10.45 -3.76
CA ALA A 145 4.21 10.73 -3.85
C ALA A 145 3.35 9.93 -2.86
N ASN A 146 3.86 8.82 -2.33
CA ASN A 146 3.15 7.93 -1.41
C ASN A 146 3.82 7.85 -0.03
N PHE A 147 4.82 8.69 0.23
CA PHE A 147 5.56 8.72 1.47
C PHE A 147 4.78 9.45 2.56
N SER A 148 4.58 8.80 3.70
CA SER A 148 4.03 9.43 4.90
C SER A 148 5.15 9.83 5.85
N PRO A 149 5.39 11.14 6.08
CA PRO A 149 6.26 11.58 7.16
C PRO A 149 5.77 11.07 8.51
N LEU A 150 4.45 11.05 8.76
CA LEU A 150 3.87 10.56 10.01
C LEU A 150 4.33 9.13 10.30
N HIS A 151 4.16 8.21 9.34
CA HIS A 151 4.58 6.82 9.50
C HIS A 151 6.10 6.69 9.67
N ALA A 152 6.89 7.45 8.89
CA ALA A 152 8.35 7.40 8.95
C ALA A 152 8.93 7.92 10.27
N TYR A 153 8.36 8.99 10.84
CA TYR A 153 8.75 9.49 12.16
C TYR A 153 8.39 8.49 13.27
N LYS A 154 7.21 7.86 13.19
CA LYS A 154 6.86 6.78 14.14
C LYS A 154 7.84 5.62 14.07
N PHE A 155 8.20 5.18 12.87
CA PHE A 155 9.24 4.16 12.68
C PHE A 155 10.58 4.60 13.29
N ALA A 156 11.03 5.82 12.97
CA ALA A 156 12.36 6.31 13.36
C ALA A 156 12.49 6.52 14.88
N LEU A 157 11.43 6.94 15.55
CA LEU A 157 11.38 7.22 16.99
C LEU A 157 10.97 6.00 17.83
N GLU A 158 10.64 4.88 17.19
CA GLU A 158 10.25 3.66 17.90
C GLU A 158 11.36 3.20 18.86
N ASP A 159 11.00 2.98 20.13
CA ASP A 159 11.91 2.47 21.16
C ASP A 159 12.07 0.95 21.05
N THR A 160 12.77 0.51 19.99
CA THR A 160 13.03 -0.91 19.71
C THR A 160 14.51 -1.21 19.51
N LYS A 161 14.86 -2.48 19.69
CA LYS A 161 16.20 -2.98 19.40
C LYS A 161 16.55 -2.73 17.94
N ASN A 162 17.80 -2.33 17.72
CA ASN A 162 18.31 -2.12 16.38
C ASN A 162 18.61 -3.46 15.67
N THR A 163 17.59 -4.08 15.07
CA THR A 163 17.68 -5.35 14.33
C THR A 163 18.31 -5.17 12.94
N PRO A 164 18.79 -6.25 12.27
CA PRO A 164 19.21 -6.18 10.87
C PRO A 164 18.13 -5.61 9.93
N GLU A 165 16.89 -6.06 10.10
CA GLU A 165 15.68 -5.54 9.45
C GLU A 165 15.53 -4.02 9.62
N ARG A 166 15.56 -3.52 10.88
CA ARG A 166 15.42 -2.09 11.18
C ARG A 166 16.53 -1.25 10.53
N ARG A 167 17.77 -1.77 10.49
CA ARG A 167 18.88 -1.12 9.76
C ARG A 167 18.66 -1.13 8.25
N TYR A 168 18.18 -2.25 7.70
CA TYR A 168 17.89 -2.36 6.28
C TYR A 168 16.80 -1.35 5.88
N ALA A 169 15.69 -1.32 6.61
CA ALA A 169 14.62 -0.34 6.42
C ALA A 169 15.14 1.10 6.48
N ALA A 170 15.93 1.46 7.50
CA ALA A 170 16.50 2.81 7.59
C ALA A 170 17.43 3.15 6.43
N LYS A 171 18.30 2.21 6.00
CA LYS A 171 19.17 2.39 4.83
C LYS A 171 18.35 2.57 3.55
N ARG A 172 17.27 1.79 3.41
CA ARG A 172 16.36 1.85 2.27
C ARG A 172 15.61 3.18 2.21
N LEU A 173 15.10 3.68 3.33
CA LEU A 173 14.45 4.99 3.41
C LEU A 173 15.43 6.13 3.05
N LEU A 174 16.67 6.06 3.53
CA LEU A 174 17.72 7.03 3.21
C LEU A 174 18.12 7.08 1.73
N SER A 175 17.73 6.10 0.90
CA SER A 175 18.00 6.15 -0.54
C SER A 175 17.08 7.11 -1.30
N PHE A 176 16.00 7.60 -0.69
CA PHE A 176 14.99 8.43 -1.35
C PHE A 176 15.15 9.92 -1.05
N GLN A 177 14.95 10.75 -2.07
CA GLN A 177 15.11 12.21 -1.98
C GLN A 177 14.16 12.84 -0.95
N VAL A 178 12.90 12.39 -0.90
CA VAL A 178 11.90 12.90 0.06
C VAL A 178 12.37 12.77 1.51
N VAL A 179 13.10 11.69 1.83
CA VAL A 179 13.69 11.44 3.16
C VAL A 179 14.97 12.25 3.35
N GLN A 180 15.81 12.34 2.32
CA GLN A 180 17.06 13.13 2.38
C GLN A 180 16.80 14.64 2.55
N SER A 181 15.67 15.14 2.08
CA SER A 181 15.24 16.53 2.24
C SER A 181 14.76 16.87 3.65
N ASP A 182 14.40 15.88 4.47
CA ASP A 182 14.06 16.07 5.88
C ASP A 182 15.31 15.84 6.76
N SER A 183 15.90 16.93 7.24
CA SER A 183 17.12 16.90 8.05
C SER A 183 16.97 16.12 9.37
N THR A 184 15.83 16.23 10.04
CA THR A 184 15.60 15.59 11.33
C THR A 184 15.40 14.09 11.14
N LEU A 185 14.49 13.71 10.23
CA LEU A 185 14.25 12.31 9.90
C LEU A 185 15.51 11.62 9.40
N LYS A 186 16.24 12.25 8.46
CA LYS A 186 17.51 11.73 7.94
C LYS A 186 18.47 11.37 9.08
N LYS A 187 18.69 12.29 10.03
CA LYS A 187 19.63 12.07 11.14
C LYS A 187 19.16 10.96 12.10
N LEU A 188 17.85 10.85 12.34
CA LEU A 188 17.28 9.73 13.12
C LEU A 188 17.56 8.40 12.43
N LEU A 189 17.35 8.31 11.11
CA LEU A 189 17.62 7.11 10.33
C LEU A 189 19.11 6.77 10.25
N GLU A 190 20.00 7.76 10.10
CA GLU A 190 21.46 7.57 10.14
C GLU A 190 21.91 7.01 11.50
N ASN A 191 21.29 7.44 12.60
CA ASN A 191 21.50 6.85 13.93
C ASN A 191 21.05 5.39 14.02
N ILE A 192 19.97 5.00 13.31
CA ILE A 192 19.54 3.60 13.22
C ILE A 192 20.56 2.78 12.43
N VAL A 193 21.03 3.27 11.28
CA VAL A 193 22.02 2.56 10.44
C VAL A 193 23.34 2.31 11.20
N ALA A 194 23.77 3.26 12.05
CA ALA A 194 25.01 3.16 12.80
C ALA A 194 25.05 1.94 13.76
N LYS A 195 26.08 1.11 13.60
CA LYS A 195 26.37 -0.05 14.46
C LYS A 195 26.99 0.39 15.78
N GLY A 196 26.65 -0.33 16.86
CA GLY A 196 27.21 -0.09 18.19
C GLY A 196 26.63 1.12 18.93
N PRO A 197 27.19 1.46 20.10
CA PRO A 197 26.65 2.49 20.98
C PRO A 197 26.96 3.92 20.51
N LYS A 198 28.00 4.11 19.69
CA LYS A 198 28.38 5.42 19.15
C LYS A 198 27.45 5.78 17.99
N LYS A 199 26.74 6.88 18.12
CA LYS A 199 25.82 7.41 17.11
C LYS A 199 26.42 8.64 16.41
N PRO A 200 26.21 8.81 15.10
CA PRO A 200 26.73 9.96 14.36
C PRO A 200 26.13 11.30 14.83
N HIS A 201 24.93 11.28 15.40
CA HIS A 201 24.24 12.47 15.90
C HIS A 201 23.76 12.27 17.34
N ASP A 202 23.65 13.37 18.10
CA ASP A 202 23.16 13.35 19.49
C ASP A 202 21.73 12.77 19.57
N PRO A 203 21.54 11.57 20.15
CA PRO A 203 20.23 10.93 20.22
C PRO A 203 19.23 11.69 21.09
N LYS A 204 19.69 12.38 22.14
CA LYS A 204 18.78 13.07 23.07
C LYS A 204 18.11 14.25 22.40
N LEU A 205 18.90 15.11 21.77
CA LEU A 205 18.39 16.29 21.06
C LEU A 205 17.50 15.87 19.88
N LEU A 206 17.93 14.88 19.10
CA LEU A 206 17.13 14.39 17.97
C LEU A 206 15.81 13.76 18.40
N ASN A 207 15.78 13.02 19.50
CA ASN A 207 14.53 12.48 20.02
C ASN A 207 13.57 13.61 20.42
N ILE A 208 14.07 14.70 21.03
CA ILE A 208 13.22 15.84 21.38
C ILE A 208 12.65 16.49 20.11
N THR A 209 13.51 16.87 19.16
CA THR A 209 13.06 17.51 17.91
C THR A 209 12.15 16.59 17.10
N GLY A 210 12.50 15.31 16.98
CA GLY A 210 11.68 14.33 16.27
C GLY A 210 10.30 14.13 16.91
N ASN A 211 10.21 14.08 18.24
CA ASN A 211 8.91 13.98 18.91
C ASN A 211 8.04 15.23 18.70
N VAL A 212 8.64 16.42 18.56
CA VAL A 212 7.90 17.63 18.20
C VAL A 212 7.34 17.53 16.78
N GLU A 213 8.16 17.12 15.80
CA GLU A 213 7.72 16.92 14.41
C GLU A 213 6.61 15.86 14.33
N LEU A 214 6.80 14.72 15.01
CA LEU A 214 5.80 13.67 15.11
C LEU A 214 4.48 14.23 15.67
N LYS A 215 4.53 15.06 16.72
CA LYS A 215 3.32 15.61 17.32
C LYS A 215 2.56 16.56 16.38
N ILE A 216 3.29 17.33 15.57
CA ILE A 216 2.70 18.19 14.53
C ILE A 216 2.03 17.34 13.45
N LEU A 217 2.68 16.24 13.04
CA LEU A 217 2.15 15.32 12.03
C LEU A 217 0.90 14.58 12.53
N GLU A 218 0.89 14.11 13.77
CA GLU A 218 -0.31 13.55 14.43
C GLU A 218 -1.45 14.57 14.47
N ARG A 219 -1.14 15.84 14.80
CA ARG A 219 -2.16 16.89 14.79
C ARG A 219 -2.74 17.13 13.41
N LYS A 220 -1.89 17.10 12.37
CA LYS A 220 -2.34 17.25 10.99
C LYS A 220 -3.32 16.12 10.65
N ASP A 221 -2.99 14.88 11.02
CA ASP A 221 -3.88 13.73 10.85
C ASP A 221 -5.22 13.91 11.61
N ASP A 222 -5.19 14.29 12.89
CA ASP A 222 -6.40 14.58 13.70
C ASP A 222 -7.35 15.60 13.03
N LEU A 223 -6.82 16.55 12.27
CA LEU A 223 -7.59 17.61 11.61
C LEU A 223 -8.08 17.21 10.22
N GLU A 224 -7.24 16.55 9.42
CA GLU A 224 -7.58 16.08 8.08
C GLU A 224 -8.53 14.88 8.10
N SER A 225 -8.46 14.04 9.13
CA SER A 225 -9.26 12.82 9.29
C SER A 225 -10.77 13.06 9.43
N LYS A 226 -11.21 14.31 9.58
CA LYS A 226 -12.62 14.68 9.78
C LYS A 226 -13.44 14.63 8.50
N TYR A 227 -12.84 14.97 7.37
CA TYR A 227 -13.54 15.15 6.11
C TYR A 227 -12.79 14.43 5.00
N ILE A 228 -13.48 13.51 4.32
CA ILE A 228 -12.90 12.78 3.18
C ILE A 228 -13.64 13.11 1.89
N ILE A 229 -12.84 13.34 0.85
CA ILE A 229 -13.27 13.56 -0.53
C ILE A 229 -12.80 12.40 -1.41
N GLY A 230 -13.46 12.23 -2.56
CA GLY A 230 -13.05 11.26 -3.58
C GLY A 230 -13.47 9.82 -3.28
N SER A 231 -14.47 9.62 -2.42
CA SER A 231 -15.11 8.32 -2.22
C SER A 231 -15.65 7.74 -3.54
N LYS A 232 -15.55 6.43 -3.72
CA LYS A 232 -16.09 5.74 -4.90
C LYS A 232 -17.44 5.08 -4.61
N GLN A 233 -18.12 5.45 -3.52
CA GLN A 233 -19.44 4.92 -3.15
C GLN A 233 -20.49 5.07 -4.26
N ASP A 234 -20.40 6.09 -5.10
CA ASP A 234 -21.30 6.24 -6.26
C ASP A 234 -21.08 5.15 -7.31
N ARG A 235 -19.81 4.76 -7.56
CA ARG A 235 -19.50 3.63 -8.46
C ARG A 235 -19.96 2.32 -7.86
N VAL A 236 -19.76 2.15 -6.55
CA VAL A 236 -20.26 0.98 -5.82
C VAL A 236 -21.77 0.87 -5.97
N SER A 237 -22.50 1.94 -5.67
CA SER A 237 -23.97 2.00 -5.74
C SER A 237 -24.53 1.74 -7.13
N LYS A 238 -23.80 2.11 -8.19
CA LYS A 238 -24.15 1.76 -9.57
C LYS A 238 -23.94 0.27 -9.83
N GLY A 239 -22.77 -0.26 -9.44
CA GLY A 239 -22.45 -1.68 -9.60
C GLY A 239 -23.47 -2.61 -8.92
N LEU A 240 -24.03 -2.23 -7.77
CA LEU A 240 -25.07 -3.02 -7.08
C LEU A 240 -26.30 -3.33 -7.96
N LYS A 241 -26.61 -2.45 -8.90
CA LYS A 241 -27.77 -2.58 -9.80
C LYS A 241 -27.50 -3.47 -11.01
N GLU A 242 -26.23 -3.75 -11.28
CA GLU A 242 -25.78 -4.56 -12.42
C GLU A 242 -25.61 -6.04 -12.02
N LEU A 243 -25.62 -6.34 -10.71
CA LEU A 243 -25.44 -7.69 -10.17
C LEU A 243 -26.78 -8.42 -9.92
N PRO A 244 -26.82 -9.76 -10.06
CA PRO A 244 -28.00 -10.56 -9.73
C PRO A 244 -28.34 -10.47 -8.24
N GLU A 245 -29.58 -10.81 -7.87
CA GLU A 245 -30.06 -10.68 -6.48
C GLU A 245 -29.44 -11.70 -5.51
N THR A 246 -29.07 -12.90 -6.00
CA THR A 246 -28.44 -13.96 -5.21
C THR A 246 -26.99 -14.15 -5.63
N LEU A 247 -26.11 -14.42 -4.67
CA LEU A 247 -24.70 -14.69 -4.95
C LEU A 247 -24.56 -16.10 -5.56
N ASP A 248 -24.11 -16.15 -6.80
CA ASP A 248 -23.66 -17.35 -7.49
C ASP A 248 -22.38 -17.00 -8.28
N TYR A 249 -21.25 -17.60 -7.91
CA TYR A 249 -19.96 -17.26 -8.54
C TYR A 249 -19.87 -17.68 -10.01
N GLN A 250 -20.58 -18.73 -10.43
CA GLN A 250 -20.61 -19.12 -11.84
C GLN A 250 -21.40 -18.08 -12.64
N GLN A 251 -22.57 -17.67 -12.13
CA GLN A 251 -23.36 -16.61 -12.77
C GLN A 251 -22.59 -15.28 -12.82
N LEU A 252 -21.86 -14.93 -11.77
CA LEU A 252 -21.01 -13.74 -11.76
C LEU A 252 -19.87 -13.82 -12.78
N ASP A 253 -19.21 -14.97 -12.93
CA ASP A 253 -18.14 -15.15 -13.92
C ASP A 253 -18.67 -15.05 -15.36
N GLU A 254 -19.85 -15.63 -15.64
CA GLU A 254 -20.53 -15.53 -16.93
C GLU A 254 -20.87 -14.06 -17.25
N LEU A 255 -21.49 -13.34 -16.32
CA LEU A 255 -21.83 -11.91 -16.49
C LEU A 255 -20.56 -11.04 -16.63
N ALA A 256 -19.50 -11.37 -15.91
CA ALA A 256 -18.20 -10.71 -15.99
C ALA A 256 -17.57 -10.90 -17.37
N LYS A 257 -17.61 -12.13 -17.90
CA LYS A 257 -17.18 -12.45 -19.26
C LYS A 257 -17.95 -11.62 -20.29
N GLU A 258 -19.28 -11.60 -20.24
CA GLU A 258 -20.12 -10.83 -21.16
C GLU A 258 -19.85 -9.31 -21.06
N THR A 259 -19.55 -8.80 -19.87
CA THR A 259 -19.22 -7.39 -19.66
C THR A 259 -17.84 -7.05 -20.23
N GLY A 260 -16.87 -7.96 -20.05
CA GLY A 260 -15.55 -7.86 -20.68
C GLY A 260 -15.65 -7.84 -22.20
N GLU A 261 -16.36 -8.81 -22.80
CA GLU A 261 -16.57 -8.90 -24.25
C GLU A 261 -17.12 -7.60 -24.85
N ARG A 262 -18.13 -7.01 -24.22
CA ARG A 262 -18.72 -5.72 -24.64
C ARG A 262 -17.76 -4.54 -24.50
N SER A 263 -16.76 -4.64 -23.61
CA SER A 263 -15.86 -3.54 -23.27
C SER A 263 -14.53 -3.54 -24.04
N THR A 264 -14.11 -4.69 -24.57
CA THR A 264 -12.79 -4.85 -25.19
C THR A 264 -12.79 -4.65 -26.70
N GLY A 265 -13.93 -4.70 -27.40
CA GLY A 265 -13.95 -4.60 -28.85
C GLY A 265 -13.08 -5.67 -29.53
N ASN A 266 -12.50 -5.37 -30.70
CA ASN A 266 -11.75 -6.32 -31.53
C ASN A 266 -10.22 -6.12 -31.47
N ASN A 267 -9.69 -5.40 -30.48
CA ASN A 267 -8.24 -5.16 -30.40
C ASN A 267 -7.46 -6.45 -30.06
N PRO A 268 -6.21 -6.59 -30.56
CA PRO A 268 -5.48 -7.86 -30.47
C PRO A 268 -5.08 -8.24 -29.04
N PHE A 269 -5.17 -7.30 -28.09
CA PHE A 269 -4.76 -7.51 -26.70
C PHE A 269 -5.92 -7.83 -25.76
N GLN A 270 -7.18 -7.78 -26.22
CA GLN A 270 -8.37 -7.96 -25.36
C GLN A 270 -8.36 -7.04 -24.13
N VAL A 271 -7.91 -5.81 -24.31
CA VAL A 271 -7.99 -4.76 -23.28
C VAL A 271 -9.17 -3.84 -23.58
N LYS A 272 -9.61 -3.02 -22.61
CA LYS A 272 -10.68 -2.03 -22.82
C LYS A 272 -10.42 -1.21 -24.07
N GLU A 273 -11.43 -1.10 -24.93
CA GLU A 273 -11.27 -0.50 -26.25
C GLU A 273 -10.81 0.97 -26.17
N HIS A 274 -11.37 1.74 -25.23
CA HIS A 274 -10.91 3.10 -24.97
C HIS A 274 -9.45 3.17 -24.50
N TYR A 275 -8.98 2.22 -23.69
CA TYR A 275 -7.58 2.16 -23.29
C TYR A 275 -6.70 1.87 -24.50
N TYR A 276 -7.06 0.88 -25.32
CA TYR A 276 -6.34 0.54 -26.54
C TYR A 276 -6.20 1.74 -27.48
N GLN A 277 -7.31 2.39 -27.85
CA GLN A 277 -7.32 3.53 -28.77
C GLN A 277 -6.49 4.71 -28.25
N LYS A 278 -6.50 4.95 -26.94
CA LYS A 278 -5.84 6.11 -26.32
C LYS A 278 -4.37 5.88 -25.96
N LYS A 279 -4.02 4.66 -25.53
CA LYS A 279 -2.72 4.37 -24.89
C LYS A 279 -1.84 3.42 -25.69
N ILE A 280 -2.41 2.48 -26.44
CA ILE A 280 -1.65 1.46 -27.17
C ILE A 280 -1.55 1.82 -28.65
N LYS A 281 -2.69 1.93 -29.35
CA LYS A 281 -2.76 2.12 -30.81
C LYS A 281 -1.87 3.25 -31.35
N PRO A 282 -1.78 4.45 -30.72
CA PRO A 282 -0.93 5.53 -31.22
C PRO A 282 0.57 5.22 -31.24
N ILE A 283 1.01 4.24 -30.44
CA ILE A 283 2.43 3.87 -30.26
C ILE A 283 2.67 2.37 -30.45
N GLU A 284 1.69 1.62 -30.95
CA GLU A 284 1.68 0.16 -31.01
C GLU A 284 2.92 -0.40 -31.71
N GLY A 285 3.28 0.15 -32.87
CA GLY A 285 4.48 -0.28 -33.60
C GLY A 285 5.79 -0.08 -32.83
N LYS A 286 5.86 0.90 -31.92
CA LYS A 286 7.03 1.16 -31.06
C LYS A 286 7.11 0.22 -29.86
N LEU A 287 5.99 -0.39 -29.48
CA LEU A 287 5.88 -1.27 -28.32
C LEU A 287 6.30 -2.70 -28.64
N LYS A 288 6.19 -3.13 -29.91
CA LYS A 288 6.59 -4.47 -30.34
C LYS A 288 8.04 -4.74 -29.96
N ASN A 289 8.29 -5.80 -29.21
CA ASN A 289 9.64 -6.20 -28.77
C ASN A 289 10.41 -5.12 -27.99
N SER A 290 9.71 -4.13 -27.40
CA SER A 290 10.33 -2.99 -26.71
C SER A 290 10.83 -3.30 -25.28
N ARG A 291 10.58 -4.52 -24.79
CA ARG A 291 10.82 -4.93 -23.41
C ARG A 291 11.46 -6.32 -23.29
N LYS A 292 12.35 -6.71 -24.22
CA LYS A 292 12.98 -8.04 -24.23
C LYS A 292 13.72 -8.43 -22.96
N ASP A 293 14.40 -7.47 -22.35
CA ASP A 293 15.20 -7.71 -21.15
C ASP A 293 14.39 -7.45 -19.86
N LEU A 294 13.08 -7.20 -19.98
CA LEU A 294 12.22 -6.99 -18.82
C LEU A 294 11.97 -8.34 -18.13
N ARG A 295 12.36 -8.40 -16.86
CA ARG A 295 12.17 -9.52 -15.94
C ARG A 295 11.79 -8.99 -14.57
N TYR A 296 11.09 -9.80 -13.77
CA TYR A 296 10.60 -9.39 -12.44
C TYR A 296 11.14 -10.21 -11.27
N ASP A 297 11.95 -11.23 -11.54
CA ASP A 297 12.55 -12.11 -10.53
C ASP A 297 13.82 -11.51 -9.86
N GLN A 298 14.32 -10.39 -10.39
CA GLN A 298 15.48 -9.65 -9.87
C GLN A 298 15.10 -8.22 -9.52
N SER A 299 14.77 -7.95 -8.25
CA SER A 299 14.34 -6.63 -7.81
C SER A 299 14.66 -6.36 -6.33
N PRO A 300 15.00 -5.10 -5.96
CA PRO A 300 15.00 -4.68 -4.56
C PRO A 300 13.64 -4.87 -3.86
N GLU A 301 12.55 -4.95 -4.63
CA GLU A 301 11.19 -5.09 -4.10
C GLU A 301 10.98 -6.40 -3.31
N PHE A 302 11.77 -7.47 -3.56
CA PHE A 302 11.70 -8.69 -2.74
C PHE A 302 12.11 -8.44 -1.28
N ALA A 303 13.11 -7.58 -1.06
CA ALA A 303 13.54 -7.20 0.28
C ALA A 303 12.58 -6.18 0.91
N ASP A 304 11.95 -5.32 0.10
CA ASP A 304 10.91 -4.40 0.56
C ASP A 304 9.61 -5.18 0.92
N LEU A 305 9.28 -6.25 0.19
CA LEU A 305 8.23 -7.21 0.54
C LEU A 305 8.56 -7.93 1.85
N GLN A 306 9.82 -8.33 2.06
CA GLN A 306 10.22 -8.95 3.32
C GLN A 306 10.00 -8.01 4.51
N LEU A 307 10.29 -6.71 4.38
CA LEU A 307 10.00 -5.71 5.40
C LEU A 307 8.50 -5.66 5.73
N LEU A 308 7.65 -5.64 4.70
CA LEU A 308 6.19 -5.65 4.87
C LEU A 308 5.72 -6.92 5.61
N MET A 309 6.22 -8.10 5.19
CA MET A 309 5.92 -9.36 5.85
C MET A 309 6.34 -9.32 7.33
N ASP A 310 7.53 -8.84 7.65
CA ASP A 310 8.03 -8.78 9.03
C ASP A 310 7.25 -7.79 9.89
N ALA A 311 6.81 -6.67 9.32
CA ALA A 311 5.89 -5.75 9.99
C ALA A 311 4.55 -6.42 10.32
N PHE A 312 3.97 -7.22 9.41
CA PHE A 312 2.74 -7.96 9.70
C PHE A 312 2.91 -9.02 10.79
N LYS A 313 4.04 -9.74 10.79
CA LYS A 313 4.36 -10.70 11.87
C LYS A 313 4.42 -10.01 13.22
N LYS A 314 5.11 -8.87 13.27
CA LYS A 314 5.27 -8.06 14.49
C LYS A 314 3.93 -7.50 14.97
N ALA A 315 3.09 -7.04 14.05
CA ALA A 315 1.76 -6.54 14.34
C ALA A 315 0.76 -7.64 14.73
N GLY A 316 1.05 -8.91 14.39
CA GLY A 316 0.18 -10.05 14.66
C GLY A 316 -1.07 -10.07 13.79
N ALA A 317 -0.96 -9.69 12.52
CA ALA A 317 -2.05 -9.74 11.54
C ALA A 317 -2.15 -11.12 10.87
N ASP A 318 -3.35 -11.56 10.50
CA ASP A 318 -3.58 -12.73 9.62
C ASP A 318 -3.64 -12.24 8.18
N VAL A 319 -2.72 -12.69 7.31
CA VAL A 319 -2.50 -12.06 6.01
C VAL A 319 -2.59 -13.07 4.86
N ILE A 320 -3.32 -12.67 3.82
CA ILE A 320 -3.29 -13.31 2.50
C ILE A 320 -2.63 -12.39 1.47
N PHE A 321 -1.66 -12.92 0.74
CA PHE A 321 -1.07 -12.27 -0.43
C PHE A 321 -1.73 -12.81 -1.70
N ILE A 322 -2.13 -11.92 -2.60
CA ILE A 322 -2.80 -12.22 -3.86
C ILE A 322 -1.95 -11.69 -5.00
N ASN A 323 -1.54 -12.55 -5.94
CA ASN A 323 -0.67 -12.19 -7.06
C ASN A 323 -1.45 -12.19 -8.38
N PRO A 324 -1.75 -11.02 -8.99
CA PRO A 324 -2.46 -10.93 -10.27
C PRO A 324 -1.64 -11.46 -11.46
N PRO A 325 -2.29 -11.83 -12.58
CA PRO A 325 -1.60 -12.13 -13.82
C PRO A 325 -1.19 -10.85 -14.55
N ILE A 326 -0.36 -10.99 -15.58
CA ILE A 326 -0.16 -9.98 -16.64
C ILE A 326 -0.84 -10.50 -17.91
N ASN A 327 -1.34 -9.63 -18.77
CA ASN A 327 -1.99 -10.10 -20.00
C ASN A 327 -1.00 -10.85 -20.92
N GLY A 328 -1.24 -12.14 -21.17
CA GLY A 328 -0.36 -13.00 -21.98
C GLY A 328 -0.09 -12.48 -23.39
N LYS A 329 -1.12 -11.95 -24.06
CA LYS A 329 -0.99 -11.36 -25.41
C LYS A 329 -0.11 -10.13 -25.41
N TRP A 330 -0.14 -9.37 -24.31
CA TRP A 330 0.71 -8.21 -24.14
C TRP A 330 2.18 -8.59 -23.90
N ILE A 331 2.43 -9.58 -23.03
CA ILE A 331 3.77 -10.14 -22.77
C ILE A 331 4.43 -10.54 -24.09
N ASP A 332 3.72 -11.32 -24.90
CA ASP A 332 4.18 -11.79 -26.21
C ASP A 332 4.53 -10.63 -27.14
N TYR A 333 3.69 -9.59 -27.16
CA TYR A 333 3.84 -8.47 -28.06
C TYR A 333 5.03 -7.58 -27.72
N ILE A 334 5.22 -7.25 -26.44
CA ILE A 334 6.35 -6.44 -25.98
C ILE A 334 7.66 -7.24 -25.92
N GLY A 335 7.57 -8.56 -26.06
CA GLY A 335 8.68 -9.51 -26.07
C GLY A 335 9.28 -9.77 -24.69
N MET A 336 8.52 -9.58 -23.61
CA MET A 336 9.01 -9.72 -22.23
C MET A 336 9.56 -11.13 -21.95
N ASP A 337 10.58 -11.21 -21.09
CA ASP A 337 11.18 -12.48 -20.68
C ASP A 337 10.18 -13.30 -19.86
N LYS A 338 9.66 -14.38 -20.47
CA LYS A 338 8.68 -15.27 -19.84
C LYS A 338 9.28 -16.07 -18.70
N GLN A 339 10.52 -16.55 -18.84
CA GLN A 339 11.18 -17.29 -17.77
C GLN A 339 11.40 -16.39 -16.56
N GLY A 340 11.80 -15.14 -16.76
CA GLY A 340 11.92 -14.15 -15.69
C GLY A 340 10.59 -13.74 -15.04
N LEU A 341 9.46 -13.98 -15.71
CA LEU A 341 8.13 -13.81 -15.11
C LEU A 341 7.70 -15.07 -14.32
N ASP A 342 7.93 -16.26 -14.88
CA ASP A 342 7.66 -17.54 -14.20
C ASP A 342 8.50 -17.66 -12.91
N ASP A 343 9.79 -17.29 -13.00
CA ASP A 343 10.71 -17.25 -11.87
C ASP A 343 10.24 -16.24 -10.80
N TYR A 344 9.59 -15.14 -11.21
CA TYR A 344 9.00 -14.18 -10.27
C TYR A 344 7.84 -14.80 -9.48
N TYR A 345 6.92 -15.49 -10.15
CA TYR A 345 5.79 -16.14 -9.47
C TYR A 345 6.27 -17.25 -8.54
N ALA A 346 7.21 -18.08 -8.98
CA ALA A 346 7.83 -19.11 -8.15
C ALA A 346 8.51 -18.52 -6.91
N LYS A 347 9.34 -17.48 -7.10
CA LYS A 347 10.09 -16.85 -6.01
C LYS A 347 9.20 -16.13 -5.00
N THR A 348 8.17 -15.41 -5.46
CA THR A 348 7.20 -14.75 -4.55
C THR A 348 6.43 -15.78 -3.74
N LYS A 349 5.94 -16.84 -4.38
CA LYS A 349 5.26 -17.95 -3.70
C LYS A 349 6.16 -18.57 -2.63
N GLU A 350 7.39 -18.94 -3.00
CA GLU A 350 8.36 -19.53 -2.07
C GLU A 350 8.62 -18.60 -0.88
N GLN A 351 8.90 -17.32 -1.13
CA GLN A 351 9.19 -16.35 -0.06
C GLN A 351 8.02 -16.23 0.93
N ILE A 352 6.78 -16.20 0.44
CA ILE A 352 5.57 -15.97 1.25
C ILE A 352 5.16 -17.25 2.00
N GLU A 353 4.97 -18.36 1.29
CA GLU A 353 4.48 -19.61 1.88
C GLU A 353 5.50 -20.25 2.83
N SER A 354 6.80 -20.18 2.51
CA SER A 354 7.85 -20.76 3.38
C SER A 354 7.85 -20.14 4.77
N GLN A 355 7.35 -18.91 4.91
CA GLN A 355 7.26 -18.15 6.15
C GLN A 355 5.90 -18.28 6.86
N GLY A 356 4.97 -19.04 6.28
CA GLY A 356 3.68 -19.38 6.89
C GLY A 356 2.53 -18.43 6.54
N PHE A 357 2.70 -17.53 5.57
CA PHE A 357 1.63 -16.68 5.06
C PHE A 357 0.75 -17.41 4.05
N ARG A 358 -0.50 -16.95 3.90
CA ARG A 358 -1.38 -17.43 2.84
C ARG A 358 -1.03 -16.74 1.53
N TYR A 359 -1.06 -17.50 0.44
CA TYR A 359 -0.73 -17.02 -0.89
C TYR A 359 -1.78 -17.54 -1.88
N TYR A 360 -2.20 -16.68 -2.80
CA TYR A 360 -3.06 -17.04 -3.91
C TYR A 360 -2.56 -16.37 -5.19
N SER A 361 -2.25 -17.16 -6.22
CA SER A 361 -1.78 -16.65 -7.51
C SER A 361 -2.88 -16.81 -8.56
N LEU A 362 -3.04 -15.79 -9.40
CA LEU A 362 -3.88 -15.82 -10.59
C LEU A 362 -3.07 -16.04 -11.87
N GLU A 363 -1.79 -16.44 -11.77
CA GLU A 363 -0.91 -16.65 -12.94
C GLU A 363 -1.48 -17.66 -13.95
N GLU A 364 -2.25 -18.65 -13.50
CA GLU A 364 -2.88 -19.64 -14.39
C GLU A 364 -3.87 -18.99 -15.38
N TYR A 365 -4.42 -17.82 -15.03
CA TYR A 365 -5.37 -17.06 -15.85
C TYR A 365 -4.69 -16.07 -16.81
N GLN A 366 -3.37 -16.14 -16.99
CA GLN A 366 -2.59 -15.22 -17.84
C GLN A 366 -3.14 -15.08 -19.27
N ASN A 367 -3.65 -16.19 -19.83
CA ASN A 367 -4.16 -16.26 -21.20
C ASN A 367 -5.71 -16.27 -21.26
N ASP A 368 -6.37 -16.20 -20.11
CA ASP A 368 -7.82 -16.21 -20.05
C ASP A 368 -8.38 -14.82 -20.34
N ALA A 369 -9.39 -14.78 -21.19
CA ALA A 369 -10.01 -13.53 -21.57
C ALA A 369 -10.72 -12.87 -20.37
N PHE A 370 -10.64 -11.53 -20.33
CA PHE A 370 -11.42 -10.66 -19.42
C PHE A 370 -11.08 -10.79 -17.92
N PHE A 371 -9.91 -11.31 -17.58
CA PHE A 371 -9.35 -11.21 -16.22
C PHE A 371 -8.73 -9.83 -15.92
N LEU A 372 -8.35 -9.10 -16.97
CA LEU A 372 -7.70 -7.80 -16.88
C LEU A 372 -8.41 -6.78 -17.79
N GLU A 373 -8.57 -5.54 -17.34
CA GLU A 373 -9.12 -4.46 -18.17
C GLU A 373 -8.08 -3.81 -19.10
N ASP A 374 -6.81 -3.95 -18.75
CA ASP A 374 -5.67 -3.43 -19.48
C ASP A 374 -4.50 -4.42 -19.32
N PRO A 375 -3.26 -4.13 -19.76
CA PRO A 375 -2.17 -5.09 -19.66
C PRO A 375 -1.88 -5.66 -18.27
N ILE A 376 -2.25 -4.97 -17.19
CA ILE A 376 -1.81 -5.30 -15.82
C ILE A 376 -2.89 -5.17 -14.74
N HIS A 377 -4.00 -4.46 -14.97
CA HIS A 377 -5.01 -4.24 -13.94
C HIS A 377 -6.17 -5.22 -14.03
N LEU A 378 -6.48 -5.84 -12.90
CA LEU A 378 -7.63 -6.72 -12.68
C LEU A 378 -8.95 -6.03 -13.03
N SER A 379 -9.84 -6.78 -13.65
CA SER A 379 -11.22 -6.39 -13.90
C SER A 379 -12.08 -7.63 -14.15
N TRP A 380 -13.40 -7.45 -14.08
CA TRP A 380 -14.41 -8.44 -14.39
C TRP A 380 -14.10 -9.80 -13.76
N ARG A 381 -13.71 -10.81 -14.55
CA ARG A 381 -13.50 -12.19 -14.09
C ARG A 381 -12.40 -12.28 -13.03
N GLY A 382 -11.38 -11.44 -13.15
CA GLY A 382 -10.33 -11.34 -12.14
C GLY A 382 -10.86 -10.85 -10.80
N TRP A 383 -11.80 -9.91 -10.79
CA TRP A 383 -12.44 -9.47 -9.56
C TRP A 383 -13.42 -10.49 -8.98
N VAL A 384 -14.17 -11.21 -9.82
CA VAL A 384 -15.01 -12.33 -9.35
C VAL A 384 -14.14 -13.33 -8.60
N LYS A 385 -12.98 -13.69 -9.16
CA LYS A 385 -12.07 -14.65 -8.53
C LYS A 385 -11.48 -14.13 -7.23
N ILE A 386 -11.07 -12.86 -7.19
CA ILE A 386 -10.52 -12.25 -5.97
C ILE A 386 -11.58 -12.12 -4.88
N ASP A 387 -12.81 -11.71 -5.22
CA ASP A 387 -13.90 -11.68 -4.25
C ASP A 387 -14.14 -13.04 -3.61
N GLN A 388 -14.16 -14.11 -4.42
CA GLN A 388 -14.27 -15.49 -3.91
C GLN A 388 -13.17 -15.81 -2.89
N VAL A 389 -11.91 -15.53 -3.25
CA VAL A 389 -10.75 -15.77 -2.39
C VAL A 389 -10.83 -14.99 -1.09
N LEU A 390 -11.25 -13.72 -1.14
CA LEU A 390 -11.40 -12.88 0.04
C LEU A 390 -12.56 -13.35 0.92
N ALA A 391 -13.70 -13.70 0.31
CA ALA A 391 -14.89 -14.19 1.02
C ALA A 391 -14.64 -15.52 1.74
N ASP A 392 -13.78 -16.38 1.19
CA ASP A 392 -13.33 -17.61 1.85
C ASP A 392 -12.32 -17.28 2.97
N PHE A 393 -11.31 -16.45 2.67
CA PHE A 393 -10.29 -16.04 3.64
C PHE A 393 -10.86 -15.39 4.92
N VAL A 394 -11.90 -14.56 4.81
CA VAL A 394 -12.51 -13.92 5.99
C VAL A 394 -13.21 -14.91 6.92
N LYS A 395 -13.60 -16.08 6.42
CA LYS A 395 -14.25 -17.15 7.20
C LYS A 395 -13.25 -18.10 7.84
N GLU A 396 -12.04 -18.19 7.30
CA GLU A 396 -10.97 -19.04 7.82
C GLU A 396 -10.58 -18.64 9.26
N PRO A 397 -10.18 -19.60 10.11
CA PRO A 397 -9.61 -19.29 11.42
C PRO A 397 -8.41 -18.34 11.32
N ILE A 398 -8.31 -17.43 12.30
CA ILE A 398 -7.18 -16.49 12.40
C ILE A 398 -5.88 -17.28 12.57
N GLN A 399 -4.90 -17.00 11.71
CA GLN A 399 -3.56 -17.57 11.79
C GLN A 399 -2.51 -16.45 11.85
N THR A 400 -1.77 -16.39 12.95
CA THR A 400 -0.69 -15.41 13.15
C THR A 400 0.64 -16.06 13.52
N ASN A 401 0.71 -17.39 13.43
CA ASN A 401 1.92 -18.17 13.69
C ASN A 401 2.81 -18.20 12.45
N TYR A 402 3.66 -17.19 12.33
CA TYR A 402 4.63 -17.07 11.23
C TYR A 402 6.03 -17.50 11.66
N LYS A 403 6.82 -17.93 10.67
CA LYS A 403 8.24 -18.22 10.91
C LYS A 403 9.04 -16.91 10.96
N PRO A 404 9.97 -16.78 11.92
CA PRO A 404 10.84 -15.61 11.98
C PRO A 404 11.76 -15.57 10.76
N THR A 405 12.03 -14.37 10.26
CA THR A 405 12.97 -14.16 9.16
C THR A 405 14.38 -14.45 9.62
N PRO A 406 15.16 -15.28 8.90
CA PRO A 406 16.55 -15.50 9.22
C PRO A 406 17.33 -14.19 9.20
N LYS A 407 18.18 -13.95 10.22
CA LYS A 407 18.91 -12.67 10.35
C LYS A 407 19.78 -12.38 9.13
N GLU A 408 20.31 -13.42 8.51
CA GLU A 408 21.14 -13.42 7.31
C GLU A 408 20.43 -12.93 6.06
N TYR A 409 19.09 -12.96 6.01
CA TYR A 409 18.32 -12.50 4.84
C TYR A 409 18.73 -11.07 4.45
N TYR A 410 18.69 -10.14 5.42
CA TYR A 410 19.03 -8.73 5.22
C TYR A 410 20.53 -8.45 5.07
N PHE A 411 21.40 -9.44 5.29
CA PHE A 411 22.84 -9.32 5.06
C PHE A 411 23.26 -9.87 3.68
N LYS A 412 22.56 -10.88 3.16
CA LYS A 412 22.88 -11.55 1.88
C LYS A 412 22.33 -10.80 0.67
N GLU A 413 21.14 -10.22 0.76
CA GLU A 413 20.49 -9.47 -0.33
C GLU A 413 21.17 -8.11 -0.63
N HIS A 414 21.96 -7.58 0.32
CA HIS A 414 22.68 -6.31 0.18
C HIS A 414 24.07 -6.38 0.82
N PRO A 415 25.07 -7.00 0.16
CA PRO A 415 26.44 -6.99 0.66
C PRO A 415 26.88 -5.54 0.92
N GLU A 416 27.65 -5.34 1.99
CA GLU A 416 28.12 -4.03 2.49
C GLU A 416 29.12 -3.36 1.53
N ASN A 417 28.74 -3.17 0.27
CA ASN A 417 29.44 -2.24 -0.61
C ASN A 417 28.96 -0.85 -0.21
N GLY A 418 29.74 -0.19 0.65
CA GLY A 418 29.66 1.24 0.88
C GLY A 418 29.64 2.00 -0.45
N PRO A 419 29.24 3.29 -0.46
CA PRO A 419 29.13 4.07 -1.69
C PRO A 419 30.44 3.93 -2.47
N LYS A 420 30.35 3.37 -3.69
CA LYS A 420 31.44 3.47 -4.65
C LYS A 420 31.65 4.97 -4.84
N LYS A 421 32.75 5.50 -4.27
CA LYS A 421 33.24 6.82 -4.64
C LYS A 421 33.39 6.78 -6.15
N ASP A 422 32.57 7.56 -6.85
CA ASP A 422 32.82 7.88 -8.24
C ASP A 422 34.21 8.51 -8.29
N ARG A 423 35.18 7.72 -8.78
CA ARG A 423 36.45 8.25 -9.22
C ARG A 423 36.16 8.99 -10.51
N LYS A 424 36.05 10.31 -10.42
CA LYS A 424 36.45 11.19 -11.52
C LYS A 424 37.93 11.51 -11.37
#